data_AF-A0A960MS41-F1
#
_entry.id   AF-A0A960MS41-F1
#
_cell.length_a   1.000
_cell.length_b   1.000
_cell.length_c   1.000
_cell.angle_alpha   90.00
_cell.angle_beta   90.00
_cell.angle_gamma   90.00
#
_symmetry.space_group_name_H-M   'P 1'
#
loop_
_entity.id
_entity.type
_entity.pdbx_description
1 polymer ?
#
loop_
_entity_poly.entity_id
_entity_poly.type
_entity_poly.pdbx_seq_one_letter_code
_entity_poly.pdbx_strand_id
1 'polypeptide(L)'
;MTLRMSNDKLTEERSGTRLPATCLKWLGVIFAAMLLLAIGMVALIDLTNSGDKVKNAVAKRLGITEPKAVEPKVIEKVVEKIVEVPKIVEVEKKEPLPSRYVDRRTIDTVELWNGLSVKSEVQTLEGGFATAERGKDESFQLEISMNLSIPKANQSLAELSRLNPDLPKLLPDLGRMLETAKVSPFYHALYEAKQKRLQQNLTRLDRILSRHNFYDCETVLELTHPDSGQRALLIQSEMDVVSDGSDGDRWPELDDYITMSDNYRYSTSYAWPKKSATPNPLLAKREAELKAKQARFSVPGLSIEENRDLRTSIEQLTIEVGEMKARSFLIAEADPFVV
;
A
#
# COMPACT_ATOMS: atom_id res chain seq x y z
N MET A 1 -2.46 26.81 -70.99
CA MET A 1 -1.37 27.67 -70.45
C MET A 1 -1.21 27.28 -69.00
N THR A 2 -0.17 26.52 -68.69
CA THR A 2 -0.05 25.79 -67.42
C THR A 2 1.30 26.13 -66.83
N LEU A 3 1.33 26.97 -65.79
CA LEU A 3 2.57 27.48 -65.21
C LEU A 3 2.79 26.97 -63.80
N ARG A 4 4.00 26.45 -63.62
CA ARG A 4 4.53 25.72 -62.47
C ARG A 4 5.46 26.69 -61.72
N MET A 5 5.11 27.10 -60.51
CA MET A 5 6.03 27.75 -59.55
C MET A 5 5.68 27.20 -58.16
N SER A 6 6.52 26.39 -57.53
CA SER A 6 7.79 26.75 -56.86
C SER A 6 7.55 27.10 -55.39
N ASN A 7 7.53 26.07 -54.54
CA ASN A 7 7.64 26.23 -53.09
C ASN A 7 9.06 26.70 -52.77
N ASP A 8 9.18 27.89 -52.21
CA ASP A 8 10.39 28.29 -51.49
C ASP A 8 10.06 29.36 -50.44
N LYS A 9 10.85 29.38 -49.35
CA LYS A 9 10.76 30.28 -48.17
C LYS A 9 9.55 30.10 -47.23
N LEU A 10 9.82 29.51 -46.07
CA LEU A 10 9.63 30.15 -44.74
C LEU A 10 10.22 29.24 -43.65
N THR A 11 11.51 29.41 -43.38
CA THR A 11 12.17 28.90 -42.17
C THR A 11 13.01 30.03 -41.59
N GLU A 12 12.46 30.73 -40.60
CA GLU A 12 13.13 31.84 -39.92
C GLU A 12 13.42 31.48 -38.45
N GLU A 13 14.49 32.08 -37.95
CA GLU A 13 15.36 31.72 -36.84
C GLU A 13 14.75 31.18 -35.51
N ARG A 14 15.41 30.15 -34.96
CA ARG A 14 15.60 29.98 -33.50
C ARG A 14 17.06 30.23 -33.15
N SER A 15 17.38 31.42 -32.67
CA SER A 15 18.72 31.83 -32.23
C SER A 15 19.06 31.31 -30.81
N GLY A 16 19.39 30.02 -30.71
CA GLY A 16 19.93 29.44 -29.49
C GLY A 16 21.43 29.73 -29.33
N THR A 17 21.80 30.45 -28.26
CA THR A 17 23.20 30.77 -27.90
C THR A 17 23.99 29.52 -27.52
N ARG A 18 24.64 28.89 -28.50
CA ARG A 18 25.59 27.80 -28.26
C ARG A 18 26.91 28.36 -27.71
N LEU A 19 27.22 28.05 -26.45
CA LEU A 19 28.55 28.27 -25.89
C LEU A 19 29.61 27.54 -26.75
N PRO A 20 30.75 28.18 -27.08
CA PRO A 20 31.74 27.61 -27.97
C PRO A 20 32.37 26.35 -27.35
N ALA A 21 32.54 25.30 -28.16
CA ALA A 21 33.03 23.99 -27.75
C ALA A 21 34.45 23.98 -27.15
N THR A 22 35.16 25.11 -27.20
CA THR A 22 36.44 25.34 -26.50
C THR A 22 36.25 25.53 -25.00
N CYS A 23 35.18 26.21 -24.56
CA CYS A 23 34.95 26.52 -23.14
C CYS A 23 34.63 25.25 -22.31
N LEU A 24 33.85 24.34 -22.89
CA LEU A 24 33.47 23.08 -22.24
C LEU A 24 34.67 22.15 -21.98
N LYS A 25 35.70 22.21 -22.84
CA LYS A 25 36.95 21.45 -22.65
C LYS A 25 37.78 22.00 -21.48
N TRP A 26 37.87 23.32 -21.33
CA TRP A 26 38.57 23.94 -20.20
C TRP A 26 37.89 23.68 -18.86
N LEU A 27 36.55 23.70 -18.81
CA LEU A 27 35.78 23.31 -17.62
C LEU A 27 36.08 21.86 -17.17
N GLY A 28 36.17 20.92 -18.12
CA GLY A 28 36.55 19.54 -17.82
C GLY A 28 37.97 19.40 -17.26
N VAL A 29 38.94 20.15 -17.80
CA VAL A 29 40.33 20.17 -17.31
C VAL A 29 40.42 20.77 -15.90
N ILE A 30 39.70 21.86 -15.62
CA ILE A 30 39.65 22.47 -14.28
C ILE A 30 39.03 21.51 -13.26
N PHE A 31 37.95 20.82 -13.62
CA PHE A 31 37.31 19.83 -12.74
C PHE A 31 38.24 18.64 -12.43
N ALA A 32 38.92 18.11 -13.45
CA ALA A 32 39.91 17.04 -13.28
C ALA A 32 41.11 17.49 -12.41
N ALA A 33 41.59 18.73 -12.58
CA ALA A 33 42.66 19.30 -11.77
C ALA A 33 42.25 19.46 -10.29
N MET A 34 41.04 19.93 -10.01
CA MET A 34 40.53 20.01 -8.63
C MET A 34 40.33 18.62 -8.00
N LEU A 35 39.89 17.63 -8.77
CA LEU A 35 39.75 16.25 -8.28
C LEU A 35 41.11 15.64 -7.90
N LEU A 36 42.13 15.82 -8.73
CA LEU A 36 43.50 15.38 -8.45
C LEU A 36 44.10 16.09 -7.24
N LEU A 37 43.83 17.39 -7.06
CA LEU A 37 44.29 18.17 -5.91
C LEU A 37 43.59 17.71 -4.62
N ALA A 38 42.30 17.38 -4.67
CA ALA A 38 41.57 16.79 -3.55
C ALA A 38 42.10 15.40 -3.16
N ILE A 39 42.40 14.53 -4.14
CA ILE A 39 43.01 13.22 -3.90
C ILE A 39 44.42 13.37 -3.29
N GLY A 40 45.22 14.32 -3.80
CA GLY A 40 46.53 14.65 -3.24
C GLY A 40 46.47 15.16 -1.79
N MET A 41 45.45 15.96 -1.44
CA MET A 41 45.21 16.42 -0.07
C MET A 41 44.84 15.25 0.87
N VAL A 42 44.01 14.30 0.42
CA VAL A 42 43.68 13.09 1.21
C VAL A 42 44.93 12.23 1.42
N ALA A 43 45.70 11.98 0.37
CA ALA A 43 46.97 11.24 0.47
C ALA A 43 47.98 11.91 1.41
N LEU A 44 48.05 13.25 1.43
CA LEU A 44 48.87 14.01 2.39
C LEU A 44 48.39 13.86 3.84
N ILE A 45 47.09 13.76 4.10
CA ILE A 45 46.55 13.58 5.45
C ILE A 45 46.91 12.20 6.01
N ASP A 46 46.85 11.16 5.18
CA ASP A 46 47.27 9.80 5.56
C ASP A 46 48.79 9.69 5.74
N LEU A 47 49.59 10.31 4.86
CA LEU A 47 51.06 10.25 4.94
C LEU A 47 51.64 11.06 6.12
N THR A 48 50.90 12.04 6.66
CA THR A 48 51.37 12.92 7.75
C THR A 48 50.88 12.51 9.14
N ASN A 49 50.25 11.33 9.27
CA ASN A 49 49.70 10.79 10.53
C ASN A 49 48.89 11.83 11.33
N SER A 50 48.19 12.71 10.62
CA SER A 50 47.50 13.88 11.18
C SER A 50 45.97 13.75 11.14
N GLY A 51 45.46 12.64 10.60
CA GLY A 51 44.03 12.33 10.49
C GLY A 51 43.29 12.43 11.83
N ASP A 52 43.88 11.98 12.93
CA ASP A 52 43.21 12.02 14.25
C ASP A 52 43.08 13.44 14.81
N LYS A 53 44.01 14.35 14.48
CA LYS A 53 43.87 15.78 14.83
C LYS A 53 42.74 16.45 14.03
N VAL A 54 42.56 16.06 12.76
CA VAL A 54 41.46 16.54 11.91
C VAL A 54 40.12 15.97 12.38
N LYS A 55 40.04 14.67 12.69
CA LYS A 55 38.83 14.04 13.27
C LYS A 55 38.42 14.73 14.58
N ASN A 56 39.37 14.97 15.49
CA ASN A 56 39.08 15.62 16.77
C ASN A 56 38.66 17.09 16.60
N ALA A 57 39.21 17.82 15.62
CA ALA A 57 38.77 19.17 15.29
C ALA A 57 37.35 19.20 14.70
N VAL A 58 36.99 18.22 13.87
CA VAL A 58 35.64 18.08 13.29
C VAL A 58 34.62 17.67 14.36
N ALA A 59 34.93 16.67 15.20
CA ALA A 59 34.06 16.25 16.30
C ALA A 59 33.74 17.42 17.26
N LYS A 60 34.77 18.21 17.62
CA LYS A 60 34.62 19.40 18.48
C LYS A 60 33.79 20.53 17.85
N ARG A 61 33.69 20.57 16.52
CA ARG A 61 32.86 21.54 15.77
C ARG A 61 31.43 21.04 15.51
N LEU A 62 31.19 19.74 15.61
CA LEU A 62 29.87 19.09 15.45
C LEU A 62 29.15 18.83 16.78
N GLY A 63 29.71 19.24 17.92
CA GLY A 63 29.05 19.12 19.23
C GLY A 63 28.95 17.70 19.78
N ILE A 64 29.68 16.74 19.19
CA ILE A 64 29.68 15.35 19.64
C ILE A 64 30.53 15.26 20.91
N THR A 65 29.86 15.12 22.06
CA THR A 65 30.49 14.95 23.36
C THR A 65 30.85 13.48 23.59
N GLU A 66 32.14 13.19 23.77
CA GLU A 66 32.59 11.87 24.22
C GLU A 66 32.19 11.63 25.69
N PRO A 67 31.91 10.38 26.08
CA PRO A 67 31.46 10.05 27.44
C PRO A 67 32.57 10.23 28.49
N LYS A 68 32.15 10.54 29.73
CA LYS A 68 33.03 10.85 30.86
C LYS A 68 34.08 9.77 31.14
N ALA A 69 35.34 10.18 31.21
CA ALA A 69 36.38 9.43 31.91
C ALA A 69 36.08 9.40 33.42
N VAL A 70 36.27 8.23 34.03
CA VAL A 70 36.13 8.02 35.48
C VAL A 70 37.50 8.19 36.15
N GLU A 71 37.53 8.83 37.32
CA GLU A 71 38.76 9.10 38.08
C GLU A 71 39.41 7.81 38.62
N PRO A 72 40.75 7.73 38.71
CA PRO A 72 41.45 6.52 39.13
C PRO A 72 41.44 6.33 40.65
N LYS A 73 41.16 5.10 41.11
CA LYS A 73 41.44 4.64 42.48
C LYS A 73 42.55 3.58 42.50
N VAL A 74 43.33 3.61 43.56
CA VAL A 74 44.51 2.77 43.88
C VAL A 74 44.45 2.52 45.39
N ILE A 75 44.91 1.40 45.97
CA ILE A 75 45.72 0.28 45.47
C ILE A 75 45.08 -1.03 45.99
N GLU A 76 45.09 -2.14 45.23
CA GLU A 76 45.41 -3.45 45.82
C GLU A 76 45.82 -4.53 44.80
N LYS A 77 46.77 -5.37 45.22
CA LYS A 77 47.51 -6.30 44.35
C LYS A 77 47.32 -7.71 44.88
N VAL A 78 46.42 -8.49 44.28
CA VAL A 78 46.28 -9.93 44.54
C VAL A 78 46.63 -10.69 43.26
N VAL A 79 47.47 -11.70 43.41
CA VAL A 79 48.00 -12.50 42.30
C VAL A 79 47.09 -13.70 42.08
N GLU A 80 46.40 -13.76 40.94
CA GLU A 80 45.71 -14.97 40.50
C GLU A 80 46.25 -15.48 39.15
N LYS A 81 47.16 -16.44 39.29
CA LYS A 81 47.32 -17.65 38.47
C LYS A 81 46.71 -17.60 37.05
N ILE A 82 47.58 -17.52 36.05
CA ILE A 82 47.23 -17.85 34.66
C ILE A 82 46.77 -19.30 34.62
N VAL A 83 45.46 -19.50 34.46
CA VAL A 83 44.89 -20.74 33.94
C VAL A 83 44.72 -20.51 32.44
N GLU A 84 45.53 -21.19 31.63
CA GLU A 84 45.27 -21.29 30.21
C GLU A 84 43.99 -22.08 30.02
N VAL A 85 42.86 -21.37 29.89
CA VAL A 85 41.62 -21.97 29.39
C VAL A 85 41.91 -22.31 27.92
N PRO A 86 41.97 -23.60 27.53
CA PRO A 86 42.13 -23.94 26.13
C PRO A 86 40.94 -23.35 25.39
N LYS A 87 41.20 -22.54 24.37
CA LYS A 87 40.15 -21.98 23.51
C LYS A 87 39.49 -23.14 22.79
N ILE A 88 38.38 -23.63 23.35
CA ILE A 88 37.54 -24.65 22.71
C ILE A 88 37.02 -24.01 21.43
N VAL A 89 37.64 -24.38 20.31
CA VAL A 89 37.07 -24.16 19.00
C VAL A 89 35.92 -25.13 18.91
N GLU A 90 34.71 -24.62 19.12
CA GLU A 90 33.48 -25.37 18.92
C GLU A 90 33.36 -25.66 17.43
N VAL A 91 33.88 -26.81 17.01
CA VAL A 91 33.76 -27.31 15.65
C VAL A 91 32.28 -27.63 15.44
N GLU A 92 31.58 -26.80 14.65
CA GLU A 92 30.23 -27.09 14.19
C GLU A 92 30.19 -28.52 13.64
N LYS A 93 29.58 -29.42 14.43
CA LYS A 93 29.53 -30.83 14.14
C LYS A 93 28.47 -31.08 13.08
N LYS A 94 28.84 -30.79 11.82
CA LYS A 94 27.98 -31.00 10.64
C LYS A 94 27.31 -32.36 10.75
N GLU A 95 25.98 -32.35 10.74
CA GLU A 95 25.20 -33.56 10.88
C GLU A 95 25.58 -34.56 9.77
N PRO A 96 25.69 -35.86 10.10
CA PRO A 96 26.04 -36.86 9.09
C PRO A 96 24.94 -36.92 8.03
N LEU A 97 25.35 -36.94 6.76
CA LEU A 97 24.42 -37.10 5.65
C LEU A 97 23.60 -38.39 5.81
N PRO A 98 22.29 -38.38 5.45
CA PRO A 98 21.44 -39.55 5.59
C PRO A 98 21.96 -40.71 4.75
N SER A 99 22.16 -41.87 5.38
CA SER A 99 22.76 -43.06 4.74
C SER A 99 21.77 -43.87 3.87
N ARG A 100 20.49 -43.52 3.91
CA ARG A 100 19.39 -44.12 3.13
C ARG A 100 18.22 -43.15 3.03
N TYR A 101 17.28 -43.42 2.15
CA TYR A 101 16.02 -42.70 2.09
C TYR A 101 15.21 -42.89 3.39
N VAL A 102 14.41 -41.88 3.72
CA VAL A 102 13.49 -41.88 4.85
C VAL A 102 12.18 -41.32 4.34
N ASP A 103 11.13 -42.14 4.36
CA ASP A 103 9.77 -41.70 4.05
C ASP A 103 9.38 -40.58 5.03
N ARG A 104 9.12 -39.38 4.50
CA ARG A 104 8.71 -38.22 5.28
C ARG A 104 7.31 -37.82 4.87
N ARG A 105 6.48 -37.57 5.89
CA ARG A 105 5.17 -36.95 5.74
C ARG A 105 5.21 -35.62 6.48
N THR A 106 5.41 -34.53 5.75
CA THR A 106 5.36 -33.18 6.32
C THR A 106 3.99 -32.60 6.04
N ILE A 107 3.26 -32.24 7.09
CA ILE A 107 2.00 -31.50 6.99
C ILE A 107 2.29 -30.09 7.50
N ASP A 108 2.02 -29.10 6.67
CA ASP A 108 2.01 -27.69 7.05
C ASP A 108 0.58 -27.14 6.90
N THR A 109 0.20 -26.17 7.73
CA THR A 109 -1.15 -25.61 7.75
C THR A 109 -1.08 -24.13 8.08
N VAL A 110 -1.26 -23.30 7.06
CA VAL A 110 -1.08 -21.84 7.13
C VAL A 110 -2.32 -21.18 6.54
N GLU A 111 -2.80 -20.11 7.17
CA GLU A 111 -3.81 -19.23 6.59
C GLU A 111 -3.11 -18.16 5.73
N LEU A 112 -3.45 -18.09 4.45
CA LEU A 112 -2.95 -17.08 3.53
C LEU A 112 -3.60 -15.72 3.80
N TRP A 113 -2.92 -14.64 3.37
CA TRP A 113 -3.36 -13.25 3.46
C TRP A 113 -4.76 -12.96 2.89
N ASN A 114 -5.28 -13.84 2.04
CA ASN A 114 -6.60 -13.76 1.43
C ASN A 114 -7.69 -14.54 2.20
N GLY A 115 -7.37 -15.16 3.33
CA GLY A 115 -8.30 -15.96 4.14
C GLY A 115 -8.51 -17.38 3.62
N LEU A 116 -7.54 -17.96 2.91
CA LEU A 116 -7.54 -19.38 2.55
C LEU A 116 -6.66 -20.19 3.50
N SER A 117 -7.25 -21.18 4.16
CA SER A 117 -6.50 -22.17 4.94
C SER A 117 -5.87 -23.20 4.00
N VAL A 118 -4.56 -23.10 3.78
CA VAL A 118 -3.80 -24.06 2.97
C VAL A 118 -3.23 -25.13 3.88
N LYS A 119 -3.72 -26.36 3.74
CA LYS A 119 -3.04 -27.55 4.25
C LYS A 119 -2.18 -28.12 3.12
N SER A 120 -0.86 -27.96 3.21
CA SER A 120 0.06 -28.63 2.30
C SER A 120 0.57 -29.92 2.93
N GLU A 121 0.65 -30.99 2.14
CA GLU A 121 1.13 -32.28 2.61
C GLU A 121 2.14 -32.83 1.61
N VAL A 122 3.40 -32.93 2.04
CA VAL A 122 4.47 -33.54 1.25
C VAL A 122 4.65 -34.97 1.74
N GLN A 123 4.13 -35.92 0.96
CA GLN A 123 4.41 -37.35 1.11
C GLN A 123 5.61 -37.70 0.23
N THR A 124 6.64 -38.28 0.82
CA THR A 124 7.84 -38.70 0.09
C THR A 124 8.00 -40.22 0.23
N LEU A 125 7.99 -40.94 -0.89
CA LEU A 125 8.11 -42.41 -0.95
C LEU A 125 9.39 -42.82 -1.72
N GLU A 126 10.00 -43.94 -1.33
CA GLU A 126 11.17 -44.48 -2.02
C GLU A 126 10.80 -45.02 -3.43
N GLY A 127 11.22 -44.28 -4.47
CA GLY A 127 11.01 -44.64 -5.88
C GLY A 127 12.14 -45.45 -6.51
N GLY A 128 12.02 -45.73 -7.81
CA GLY A 128 13.07 -46.37 -8.60
C GLY A 128 14.21 -45.42 -9.00
N PHE A 129 14.97 -45.80 -10.03
CA PHE A 129 16.04 -44.96 -10.57
C PHE A 129 15.51 -43.59 -11.02
N ALA A 130 16.24 -42.51 -10.73
CA ALA A 130 15.81 -41.14 -11.08
C ALA A 130 15.48 -40.94 -12.57
N THR A 131 16.14 -41.67 -13.47
CA THR A 131 15.84 -41.66 -14.92
C THR A 131 14.49 -42.30 -15.24
N ALA A 132 14.09 -43.34 -14.51
CA ALA A 132 12.80 -44.01 -14.66
C ALA A 132 11.67 -43.20 -14.02
N GLU A 133 11.89 -42.63 -12.82
CA GLU A 133 10.90 -41.78 -12.16
C GLU A 133 10.66 -40.46 -12.92
N ARG A 134 11.68 -39.86 -13.54
CA ARG A 134 11.51 -38.69 -14.42
C ARG A 134 10.61 -38.99 -15.64
N GLY A 135 10.50 -40.25 -16.05
CA GLY A 135 9.65 -40.68 -17.15
C GLY A 135 8.19 -40.95 -16.77
N LYS A 136 7.81 -40.75 -15.50
CA LYS A 136 6.46 -40.94 -14.99
C LYS A 136 5.92 -39.60 -14.49
N ASP A 137 4.80 -39.14 -15.06
CA ASP A 137 4.11 -37.94 -14.58
C ASP A 137 3.56 -38.10 -13.15
N GLU A 138 3.40 -39.35 -12.69
CA GLU A 138 2.95 -39.73 -11.35
C GLU A 138 4.00 -39.48 -10.25
N SER A 139 5.29 -39.46 -10.59
CA SER A 139 6.37 -39.35 -9.59
C SER A 139 6.61 -37.92 -9.08
N PHE A 140 5.89 -36.92 -9.62
CA PHE A 140 5.94 -35.53 -9.16
C PHE A 140 4.62 -34.79 -9.40
N GLN A 141 3.59 -35.15 -8.62
CA GLN A 141 2.26 -34.54 -8.71
C GLN A 141 1.98 -33.52 -7.60
N LEU A 142 1.11 -32.56 -7.90
CA LEU A 142 0.54 -31.59 -6.96
C LEU A 142 -0.98 -31.62 -7.09
N GLU A 143 -1.68 -32.09 -6.05
CA GLU A 143 -3.14 -32.00 -5.97
C GLU A 143 -3.55 -30.72 -5.23
N ILE A 144 -4.38 -29.89 -5.87
CA ILE A 144 -4.97 -28.70 -5.27
C ILE A 144 -6.49 -28.91 -5.21
N SER A 145 -7.02 -29.02 -4.00
CA SER A 145 -8.45 -29.13 -3.73
C SER A 145 -8.91 -27.96 -2.86
N MET A 146 -10.06 -27.36 -3.21
CA MET A 146 -10.64 -26.24 -2.48
C MET A 146 -12.12 -26.53 -2.17
N ASN A 147 -12.43 -26.57 -0.87
CA ASN A 147 -13.79 -26.69 -0.38
C ASN A 147 -14.43 -25.31 -0.26
N LEU A 148 -15.59 -25.11 -0.89
CA LEU A 148 -16.28 -23.83 -0.98
C LEU A 148 -17.78 -24.03 -0.67
N SER A 149 -18.31 -23.26 0.28
CA SER A 149 -19.74 -23.20 0.56
C SER A 149 -20.36 -22.02 -0.19
N ILE A 150 -21.44 -22.25 -0.95
CA ILE A 150 -22.20 -21.16 -1.60
C ILE A 150 -23.28 -20.66 -0.63
N PRO A 151 -23.36 -19.35 -0.35
CA PRO A 151 -24.30 -18.81 0.63
C PRO A 151 -25.73 -18.77 0.08
N LYS A 152 -26.70 -18.98 0.96
CA LYS A 152 -28.13 -18.88 0.66
C LYS A 152 -28.59 -17.44 0.85
N ALA A 153 -29.29 -16.89 -0.15
CA ALA A 153 -29.89 -15.56 -0.08
C ALA A 153 -30.90 -15.43 1.09
N ASN A 154 -30.70 -14.40 1.92
CA ASN A 154 -31.64 -14.00 2.97
C ASN A 154 -32.98 -13.55 2.35
N GLN A 155 -34.10 -13.97 2.94
CA GLN A 155 -35.46 -13.74 2.38
C GLN A 155 -36.48 -13.28 3.43
N SER A 156 -36.21 -13.49 4.72
CA SER A 156 -37.09 -13.04 5.81
C SER A 156 -36.59 -11.75 6.45
N LEU A 157 -37.51 -10.96 7.01
CA LEU A 157 -37.18 -9.72 7.71
C LEU A 157 -36.20 -9.96 8.87
N ALA A 158 -36.35 -11.08 9.58
CA ALA A 158 -35.44 -11.49 10.65
C ALA A 158 -34.03 -11.79 10.13
N GLU A 159 -33.89 -12.48 8.98
CA GLU A 159 -32.59 -12.75 8.37
C GLU A 159 -31.85 -11.46 7.99
N LEU A 160 -32.54 -10.51 7.33
CA LEU A 160 -31.98 -9.22 6.89
C LEU A 160 -31.62 -8.30 8.06
N SER A 161 -32.41 -8.33 9.13
CA SER A 161 -32.23 -7.49 10.32
C SER A 161 -31.07 -7.94 11.22
N ARG A 162 -30.49 -9.13 11.00
CA ARG A 162 -29.26 -9.55 11.70
C ARG A 162 -28.07 -8.65 11.37
N LEU A 163 -28.03 -8.13 10.14
CA LEU A 163 -26.99 -7.23 9.66
C LEU A 163 -27.36 -5.77 9.96
N ASN A 164 -28.62 -5.40 9.65
CA ASN A 164 -29.12 -4.03 9.79
C ASN A 164 -30.37 -4.00 10.71
N PRO A 165 -30.20 -3.91 12.06
CA PRO A 165 -31.32 -3.98 13.00
C PRO A 165 -32.40 -2.88 12.83
N ASP A 166 -32.02 -1.73 12.29
CA ASP A 166 -32.93 -0.60 12.03
C ASP A 166 -33.61 -0.64 10.65
N LEU A 167 -33.29 -1.63 9.79
CA LEU A 167 -33.91 -1.78 8.47
C LEU A 167 -35.46 -1.83 8.52
N PRO A 168 -36.12 -2.51 9.47
CA PRO A 168 -37.58 -2.50 9.59
C PRO A 168 -38.17 -1.13 9.96
N LYS A 169 -37.38 -0.24 10.58
CA LYS A 169 -37.80 1.14 10.92
C LYS A 169 -37.69 2.07 9.71
N LEU A 170 -36.64 1.88 8.91
CA LEU A 170 -36.41 2.64 7.68
C LEU A 170 -37.40 2.26 6.56
N LEU A 171 -37.76 0.98 6.46
CA LEU A 171 -38.67 0.45 5.44
C LEU A 171 -39.82 -0.34 6.10
N PRO A 172 -40.86 0.34 6.63
CA PRO A 172 -41.91 -0.31 7.44
C PRO A 172 -42.72 -1.37 6.66
N ASP A 173 -43.03 -1.14 5.38
CA ASP A 173 -43.73 -2.12 4.53
C ASP A 173 -42.83 -3.24 3.98
N LEU A 174 -41.53 -3.26 4.31
CA LEU A 174 -40.60 -4.30 3.83
C LEU A 174 -41.07 -5.71 4.20
N GLY A 175 -41.60 -5.91 5.42
CA GLY A 175 -42.14 -7.19 5.84
C GLY A 175 -43.21 -7.74 4.89
N ARG A 176 -44.13 -6.87 4.44
CA ARG A 176 -45.21 -7.23 3.50
C ARG A 176 -44.68 -7.49 2.09
N MET A 177 -43.67 -6.72 1.66
CA MET A 177 -43.02 -6.93 0.36
C MET A 177 -42.27 -8.27 0.29
N LEU A 178 -41.69 -8.73 1.41
CA LEU A 178 -40.97 -10.00 1.50
C LEU A 178 -41.88 -11.23 1.34
N GLU A 179 -43.17 -11.14 1.67
CA GLU A 179 -44.13 -12.24 1.49
C GLU A 179 -44.28 -12.69 0.03
N THR A 180 -44.07 -11.79 -0.93
CA THR A 180 -44.13 -12.06 -2.38
C THR A 180 -42.77 -11.94 -3.07
N ALA A 181 -41.72 -11.66 -2.31
CA ALA A 181 -40.39 -11.44 -2.84
C ALA A 181 -39.79 -12.71 -3.46
N LYS A 182 -38.90 -12.51 -4.43
CA LYS A 182 -38.17 -13.60 -5.09
C LYS A 182 -36.69 -13.30 -5.05
N VAL A 183 -35.87 -14.32 -4.81
CA VAL A 183 -34.42 -14.22 -5.02
C VAL A 183 -34.19 -13.98 -6.51
N SER A 184 -33.53 -12.87 -6.82
CA SER A 184 -33.30 -12.50 -8.21
C SER A 184 -32.28 -13.44 -8.85
N PRO A 185 -32.45 -13.83 -10.13
CA PRO A 185 -31.45 -14.62 -10.86
C PRO A 185 -30.04 -14.00 -10.85
N PHE A 186 -29.94 -12.67 -10.68
CA PHE A 186 -28.65 -11.98 -10.54
C PHE A 186 -27.83 -12.44 -9.33
N TYR A 187 -28.46 -12.85 -8.22
CA TYR A 187 -27.74 -13.41 -7.06
C TYR A 187 -27.01 -14.71 -7.44
N HIS A 188 -27.70 -15.61 -8.14
CA HIS A 188 -27.11 -16.87 -8.58
C HIS A 188 -26.04 -16.65 -9.66
N ALA A 189 -26.29 -15.74 -10.61
CA ALA A 189 -25.31 -15.37 -11.64
C ALA A 189 -24.03 -14.75 -11.05
N LEU A 190 -24.15 -13.93 -9.99
CA LEU A 190 -23.01 -13.37 -9.25
C LEU A 190 -22.15 -14.49 -8.65
N TYR A 191 -22.75 -15.41 -7.89
CA TYR A 191 -22.01 -16.51 -7.28
C TYR A 191 -21.47 -17.52 -8.31
N GLU A 192 -22.13 -17.71 -9.45
CA GLU A 192 -21.59 -18.49 -10.58
C GLU A 192 -20.35 -17.80 -11.20
N ALA A 193 -20.40 -16.48 -11.41
CA ALA A 193 -19.25 -15.71 -11.90
C ALA A 193 -18.07 -15.73 -10.93
N LYS A 194 -18.34 -15.61 -9.62
CA LYS A 194 -17.31 -15.75 -8.57
C LYS A 194 -16.69 -17.14 -8.56
N GLN A 195 -17.49 -18.20 -8.67
CA GLN A 195 -16.99 -19.58 -8.80
C GLN A 195 -16.12 -19.77 -10.03
N LYS A 196 -16.53 -19.28 -11.21
CA LYS A 196 -15.71 -19.33 -12.44
C LYS A 196 -14.38 -18.60 -12.27
N ARG A 197 -14.40 -17.41 -11.66
CA ARG A 197 -13.17 -16.64 -11.37
C ARG A 197 -12.26 -17.37 -10.36
N LEU A 198 -12.83 -18.03 -9.37
CA LEU A 198 -12.10 -18.86 -8.41
C LEU A 198 -11.40 -20.02 -9.14
N GLN A 199 -12.15 -20.82 -9.92
CA GLN A 199 -11.65 -21.95 -10.71
C GLN A 199 -10.51 -21.53 -11.66
N GLN A 200 -10.67 -20.40 -12.37
CA GLN A 200 -9.65 -19.85 -13.26
C GLN A 200 -8.33 -19.45 -12.57
N ASN A 201 -8.36 -19.21 -11.25
CA ASN A 201 -7.20 -18.75 -10.47
C ASN A 201 -6.78 -19.74 -9.37
N LEU A 202 -7.30 -20.98 -9.34
CA LEU A 202 -6.91 -22.00 -8.34
C LEU A 202 -5.40 -22.28 -8.32
N THR A 203 -4.73 -22.20 -9.47
CA THR A 203 -3.27 -22.35 -9.61
C THR A 203 -2.49 -21.05 -9.41
N ARG A 204 -3.18 -19.94 -9.12
CA ARG A 204 -2.63 -18.59 -8.92
C ARG A 204 -3.17 -18.01 -7.61
N LEU A 205 -2.63 -18.52 -6.50
CA LEU A 205 -3.04 -18.15 -5.14
C LEU A 205 -2.84 -16.65 -4.83
N ASP A 206 -2.07 -15.92 -5.63
CA ASP A 206 -1.93 -14.46 -5.60
C ASP A 206 -3.16 -13.70 -6.17
N ARG A 207 -4.00 -14.35 -6.99
CA ARG A 207 -5.13 -13.74 -7.73
C ARG A 207 -6.49 -14.29 -7.39
N ILE A 208 -6.52 -15.32 -6.55
CA ILE A 208 -7.75 -15.92 -6.05
C ILE A 208 -8.52 -14.90 -5.21
N LEU A 209 -9.86 -14.93 -5.27
CA LEU A 209 -10.69 -14.03 -4.48
C LEU A 209 -10.46 -14.28 -2.98
N SER A 210 -10.37 -13.21 -2.19
CA SER A 210 -10.34 -13.31 -0.73
C SER A 210 -11.68 -13.83 -0.20
N ARG A 211 -11.69 -14.34 1.04
CA ARG A 211 -12.91 -14.79 1.71
C ARG A 211 -13.97 -13.68 1.74
N HIS A 212 -13.61 -12.48 2.16
CA HIS A 212 -14.49 -11.30 2.18
C HIS A 212 -15.04 -10.99 0.77
N ASN A 213 -14.18 -10.86 -0.25
CA ASN A 213 -14.62 -10.58 -1.63
C ASN A 213 -15.39 -11.73 -2.30
N PHE A 214 -15.40 -12.94 -1.71
CA PHE A 214 -16.29 -14.01 -2.14
C PHE A 214 -17.68 -13.86 -1.51
N TYR A 215 -17.74 -13.58 -0.20
CA TYR A 215 -18.97 -13.57 0.62
C TYR A 215 -19.63 -12.20 0.80
N ASP A 216 -19.18 -11.16 0.10
CA ASP A 216 -19.70 -9.78 0.17
C ASP A 216 -21.22 -9.57 -0.05
N CYS A 217 -21.96 -10.53 -0.61
CA CYS A 217 -23.35 -10.34 -1.03
C CYS A 217 -24.30 -11.32 -0.34
N GLU A 218 -25.19 -10.78 0.50
CA GLU A 218 -26.09 -11.50 1.39
C GLU A 218 -27.46 -11.77 0.77
N THR A 219 -27.98 -10.85 -0.05
CA THR A 219 -29.17 -11.12 -0.88
C THR A 219 -29.33 -10.15 -2.04
N VAL A 220 -30.05 -10.61 -3.08
CA VAL A 220 -30.69 -9.75 -4.08
C VAL A 220 -32.14 -10.21 -4.22
N LEU A 221 -33.09 -9.36 -3.85
CA LEU A 221 -34.52 -9.67 -3.85
C LEU A 221 -35.31 -8.76 -4.78
N GLU A 222 -36.11 -9.35 -5.64
CA GLU A 222 -37.16 -8.67 -6.40
C GLU A 222 -38.38 -8.50 -5.49
N LEU A 223 -38.68 -7.25 -5.13
CA LEU A 223 -39.78 -6.86 -4.27
C LEU A 223 -40.94 -6.29 -5.10
N THR A 224 -42.17 -6.52 -4.67
CA THR A 224 -43.37 -5.83 -5.18
C THR A 224 -44.21 -5.37 -4.01
N HIS A 225 -44.56 -4.08 -3.98
CA HIS A 225 -45.43 -3.52 -2.95
C HIS A 225 -46.89 -3.95 -3.19
N PRO A 226 -47.56 -4.61 -2.22
CA PRO A 226 -48.83 -5.27 -2.46
C PRO A 226 -49.96 -4.31 -2.86
N ASP A 227 -50.00 -3.10 -2.28
CA ASP A 227 -51.13 -2.17 -2.48
C ASP A 227 -50.94 -1.24 -3.70
N SER A 228 -49.69 -1.02 -4.13
CA SER A 228 -49.33 -0.04 -5.17
C SER A 228 -48.75 -0.65 -6.43
N GLY A 229 -48.40 -1.95 -6.40
CA GLY A 229 -47.75 -2.65 -7.51
C GLY A 229 -46.34 -2.15 -7.84
N GLN A 230 -45.78 -1.22 -7.05
CA GLN A 230 -44.44 -0.70 -7.25
C GLN A 230 -43.40 -1.80 -7.05
N ARG A 231 -42.45 -1.90 -7.98
CA ARG A 231 -41.39 -2.91 -7.95
C ARG A 231 -40.09 -2.27 -7.52
N ALA A 232 -39.34 -2.96 -6.66
CA ALA A 232 -38.01 -2.55 -6.22
C ALA A 232 -37.06 -3.75 -6.29
N LEU A 233 -35.76 -3.48 -6.43
CA LEU A 233 -34.71 -4.47 -6.29
C LEU A 233 -33.96 -4.15 -5.00
N LEU A 234 -34.09 -4.98 -3.97
CA LEU A 234 -33.32 -4.86 -2.75
C LEU A 234 -32.03 -5.64 -2.91
N ILE A 235 -30.89 -4.97 -2.75
CA ILE A 235 -29.56 -5.58 -2.66
C ILE A 235 -29.08 -5.37 -1.23
N GLN A 236 -28.70 -6.45 -0.55
CA GLN A 236 -27.96 -6.37 0.71
C GLN A 236 -26.58 -6.99 0.48
N SER A 237 -25.56 -6.17 0.64
CA SER A 237 -24.15 -6.53 0.49
C SER A 237 -23.32 -5.79 1.51
N GLU A 238 -22.29 -6.45 2.03
CA GLU A 238 -21.16 -5.79 2.66
C GLU A 238 -20.41 -5.03 1.55
N MET A 239 -20.36 -3.71 1.65
CA MET A 239 -19.47 -2.91 0.82
C MET A 239 -18.23 -2.59 1.64
N ASP A 240 -17.05 -2.74 1.02
CA ASP A 240 -15.80 -2.18 1.52
C ASP A 240 -15.88 -0.64 1.39
N VAL A 241 -16.61 -0.03 2.34
CA VAL A 241 -16.80 1.40 2.43
C VAL A 241 -15.54 1.98 3.07
N VAL A 242 -14.65 2.50 2.23
CA VAL A 242 -13.69 3.52 2.67
C VAL A 242 -14.51 4.61 3.36
N SER A 243 -14.13 5.00 4.58
CA SER A 243 -14.87 5.96 5.42
C SER A 243 -14.75 7.41 4.92
N ASP A 244 -15.00 7.60 3.62
CA ASP A 244 -14.96 8.85 2.89
C ASP A 244 -15.79 9.93 3.59
N GLY A 245 -15.27 11.15 3.52
CA GLY A 245 -15.81 12.34 4.16
C GLY A 245 -15.31 12.55 5.58
N SER A 246 -15.47 13.78 6.06
CA SER A 246 -14.88 14.24 7.31
C SER A 246 -15.74 15.31 8.00
N ASP A 247 -15.98 15.13 9.30
CA ASP A 247 -16.82 16.02 10.11
C ASP A 247 -16.18 16.30 11.48
N GLY A 248 -15.54 17.46 11.61
CA GLY A 248 -14.95 17.88 12.89
C GLY A 248 -15.95 18.18 14.02
N ASP A 249 -17.25 18.32 13.73
CA ASP A 249 -18.28 18.54 14.75
C ASP A 249 -18.74 17.24 15.43
N ARG A 250 -18.66 16.10 14.73
CA ARG A 250 -19.09 14.78 15.23
C ARG A 250 -17.96 13.78 15.40
N TRP A 251 -16.95 13.84 14.53
CA TRP A 251 -15.83 12.91 14.49
C TRP A 251 -14.50 13.69 14.35
N PRO A 252 -13.99 14.26 15.47
CA PRO A 252 -12.83 15.16 15.45
C PRO A 252 -11.49 14.47 15.23
N GLU A 253 -11.43 13.13 15.35
CA GLU A 253 -10.23 12.30 15.20
C GLU A 253 -10.56 11.11 14.28
N LEU A 254 -9.91 11.03 13.11
CA LEU A 254 -10.04 9.91 12.17
C LEU A 254 -8.76 9.08 12.18
N ASP A 255 -8.87 7.76 11.96
CA ASP A 255 -7.72 6.86 11.94
C ASP A 255 -6.80 7.13 10.73
N ASP A 256 -5.49 7.12 10.97
CA ASP A 256 -4.47 7.21 9.93
C ASP A 256 -4.57 6.05 8.93
N TYR A 257 -4.96 4.84 9.36
CA TYR A 257 -5.19 3.68 8.49
C TYR A 257 -6.17 3.99 7.36
N ILE A 258 -7.25 4.69 7.69
CA ILE A 258 -8.31 5.08 6.75
C ILE A 258 -7.83 6.26 5.90
N THR A 259 -7.29 7.30 6.55
CA THR A 259 -7.03 8.61 5.92
C THR A 259 -5.70 8.67 5.17
N MET A 260 -4.87 7.62 5.24
CA MET A 260 -3.67 7.42 4.40
C MET A 260 -3.92 6.59 3.14
N SER A 261 -5.14 6.07 2.92
CA SER A 261 -5.48 5.37 1.67
C SER A 261 -5.44 6.32 0.47
N ASP A 262 -4.79 5.91 -0.63
CA ASP A 262 -4.73 6.67 -1.89
C ASP A 262 -6.12 6.95 -2.50
N ASN A 263 -7.12 6.13 -2.15
CA ASN A 263 -8.50 6.26 -2.65
C ASN A 263 -9.39 7.12 -1.74
N TYR A 264 -8.92 7.51 -0.55
CA TYR A 264 -9.72 8.21 0.44
C TYR A 264 -10.16 9.61 -0.02
N ARG A 265 -11.46 9.90 0.08
CA ARG A 265 -12.04 11.21 -0.26
C ARG A 265 -12.36 12.02 0.98
N TYR A 266 -11.63 13.11 1.15
CA TYR A 266 -11.78 14.06 2.27
C TYR A 266 -13.17 14.74 2.31
N SER A 267 -13.80 14.91 1.15
CA SER A 267 -15.09 15.58 0.98
C SER A 267 -16.06 14.75 0.14
N THR A 268 -17.34 14.77 0.54
CA THR A 268 -18.46 14.11 -0.13
C THR A 268 -19.45 15.14 -0.68
N SER A 269 -20.29 14.75 -1.63
CA SER A 269 -21.35 15.63 -2.18
C SER A 269 -22.37 16.10 -1.13
N TYR A 270 -22.53 15.34 -0.04
CA TYR A 270 -23.37 15.69 1.11
C TYR A 270 -22.53 16.44 2.14
N ALA A 271 -22.85 17.73 2.34
CA ALA A 271 -22.15 18.62 3.26
C ALA A 271 -23.10 19.63 3.91
N TRP A 272 -22.80 20.06 5.13
CA TRP A 272 -23.55 21.08 5.88
C TRP A 272 -22.63 22.11 6.51
N PRO A 273 -23.11 23.34 6.82
CA PRO A 273 -22.32 24.32 7.57
C PRO A 273 -21.93 23.79 8.95
N LYS A 274 -20.70 24.12 9.38
CA LYS A 274 -20.21 23.72 10.71
C LYS A 274 -21.00 24.37 11.84
N LYS A 275 -21.13 23.65 12.94
CA LYS A 275 -21.81 24.03 14.17
C LYS A 275 -20.83 24.34 15.30
N SER A 276 -19.63 23.77 15.30
CA SER A 276 -18.61 23.98 16.33
C SER A 276 -17.37 24.69 15.80
N ALA A 277 -16.51 25.12 16.73
CA ALA A 277 -15.18 25.66 16.43
C ALA A 277 -14.11 24.56 16.24
N THR A 278 -14.45 23.28 16.47
CA THR A 278 -13.52 22.15 16.35
C THR A 278 -13.07 22.04 14.88
N PRO A 279 -11.78 22.03 14.55
CA PRO A 279 -11.32 21.93 13.16
C PRO A 279 -11.74 20.58 12.54
N ASN A 280 -11.80 20.52 11.22
CA ASN A 280 -11.95 19.24 10.53
C ASN A 280 -10.66 18.42 10.75
N PRO A 281 -10.72 17.11 11.10
CA PRO A 281 -9.55 16.29 11.42
C PRO A 281 -8.44 16.37 10.37
N LEU A 282 -8.81 16.48 9.09
CA LEU A 282 -7.89 16.41 7.96
C LEU A 282 -7.43 17.79 7.47
N LEU A 283 -7.96 18.88 8.07
CA LEU A 283 -7.65 20.25 7.68
C LEU A 283 -6.15 20.55 7.73
N ALA A 284 -5.48 20.18 8.83
CA ALA A 284 -4.06 20.44 9.02
C ALA A 284 -3.18 19.75 7.95
N LYS A 285 -3.55 18.51 7.56
CA LYS A 285 -2.88 17.74 6.50
C LYS A 285 -3.02 18.45 5.14
N ARG A 286 -4.24 18.89 4.79
CA ARG A 286 -4.52 19.57 3.52
C ARG A 286 -3.93 20.99 3.45
N GLU A 287 -3.90 21.73 4.56
CA GLU A 287 -3.19 23.02 4.66
C GLU A 287 -1.67 22.86 4.48
N ALA A 288 -1.07 21.82 5.06
CA ALA A 288 0.34 21.51 4.87
C ALA A 288 0.65 21.14 3.41
N GLU A 289 -0.20 20.34 2.77
CA GLU A 289 -0.08 19.99 1.35
C GLU A 289 -0.20 21.23 0.44
N LEU A 290 -1.21 22.08 0.66
CA LEU A 290 -1.40 23.34 -0.07
C LEU A 290 -0.15 24.23 0.03
N LYS A 291 0.38 24.40 1.25
CA LYS A 291 1.61 25.17 1.49
C LYS A 291 2.82 24.56 0.79
N ALA A 292 2.95 23.23 0.77
CA ALA A 292 4.03 22.54 0.08
C ALA A 292 3.95 22.73 -1.45
N LYS A 293 2.76 22.64 -2.04
CA LYS A 293 2.57 22.89 -3.50
C LYS A 293 2.79 24.36 -3.85
N GLN A 294 2.34 25.31 -3.04
CA GLN A 294 2.63 26.74 -3.21
C GLN A 294 4.14 27.04 -3.13
N ALA A 295 4.85 26.43 -2.18
CA ALA A 295 6.31 26.54 -2.08
C ALA A 295 7.01 25.95 -3.31
N ARG A 296 6.58 24.78 -3.80
CA ARG A 296 7.11 24.18 -5.04
C ARG A 296 6.85 25.08 -6.25
N PHE A 297 5.62 25.59 -6.42
CA PHE A 297 5.24 26.48 -7.51
C PHE A 297 6.01 27.82 -7.51
N SER A 298 6.56 28.22 -6.37
CA SER A 298 7.43 29.40 -6.25
C SER A 298 8.88 29.16 -6.71
N VAL A 299 9.27 27.91 -7.02
CA VAL A 299 10.61 27.58 -7.49
C VAL A 299 10.76 27.95 -8.97
N PRO A 300 11.78 28.74 -9.37
CA PRO A 300 12.02 29.05 -10.78
C PRO A 300 12.58 27.83 -11.53
N GLY A 301 12.24 27.71 -12.81
CA GLY A 301 12.80 26.69 -13.72
C GLY A 301 12.06 25.36 -13.79
N LEU A 302 10.84 25.25 -13.23
CA LEU A 302 9.97 24.08 -13.41
C LEU A 302 9.50 23.91 -14.86
N SER A 303 9.10 22.69 -15.24
CA SER A 303 8.56 22.41 -16.58
C SER A 303 7.19 23.09 -16.80
N ILE A 304 6.76 23.20 -18.06
CA ILE A 304 5.44 23.77 -18.40
C ILE A 304 4.30 22.87 -17.89
N GLU A 305 4.51 21.55 -17.89
CA GLU A 305 3.56 20.55 -17.37
C GLU A 305 3.48 20.65 -15.85
N GLU A 306 4.61 20.62 -15.15
CA GLU A 306 4.65 20.72 -13.68
C GLU A 306 4.03 22.03 -13.17
N ASN A 307 4.30 23.16 -13.85
CA ASN A 307 3.65 24.44 -13.55
C ASN A 307 2.12 24.43 -13.74
N ARG A 308 1.61 23.65 -14.70
CA ARG A 308 0.18 23.52 -14.98
C ARG A 308 -0.49 22.70 -13.88
N ASP A 309 0.10 21.55 -13.57
CA ASP A 309 -0.44 20.60 -12.60
C ASP A 309 -0.41 21.17 -11.17
N LEU A 310 0.64 21.95 -10.84
CA LEU A 310 0.73 22.70 -9.60
C LEU A 310 -0.36 23.79 -9.49
N ARG A 311 -0.64 24.55 -10.56
CA ARG A 311 -1.72 25.56 -10.55
C ARG A 311 -3.07 24.91 -10.28
N THR A 312 -3.43 23.87 -11.04
CA THR A 312 -4.69 23.13 -10.88
C THR A 312 -4.80 22.53 -9.47
N SER A 313 -3.71 21.93 -8.97
CA SER A 313 -3.67 21.37 -7.61
C SER A 313 -3.85 22.42 -6.51
N ILE A 314 -3.20 23.59 -6.66
CA ILE A 314 -3.29 24.69 -5.68
C ILE A 314 -4.70 25.29 -5.69
N GLU A 315 -5.30 25.48 -6.86
CA GLU A 315 -6.68 25.97 -7.00
C GLU A 315 -7.68 25.02 -6.32
N GLN A 316 -7.61 23.72 -6.64
CA GLN A 316 -8.46 22.70 -6.04
C GLN A 316 -8.29 22.61 -4.51
N LEU A 317 -7.05 22.53 -4.01
CA LEU A 317 -6.77 22.49 -2.57
C LEU A 317 -7.18 23.77 -1.85
N THR A 318 -7.11 24.94 -2.49
CA THR A 318 -7.56 26.20 -1.90
C THR A 318 -9.08 26.21 -1.68
N ILE A 319 -9.83 25.68 -2.65
CA ILE A 319 -11.29 25.50 -2.52
C ILE A 319 -11.58 24.50 -1.41
N GLU A 320 -10.96 23.32 -1.45
CA GLU A 320 -11.20 22.24 -0.49
C GLU A 320 -10.88 22.65 0.96
N VAL A 321 -9.73 23.28 1.21
CA VAL A 321 -9.37 23.84 2.52
C VAL A 321 -10.37 24.91 2.97
N GLY A 322 -10.91 25.71 2.04
CA GLY A 322 -11.98 26.67 2.29
C GLY A 322 -13.28 25.98 2.72
N GLU A 323 -13.67 24.91 2.03
CA GLU A 323 -14.86 24.13 2.39
C GLU A 323 -14.70 23.41 3.72
N MET A 324 -13.57 22.74 3.99
CA MET A 324 -13.30 22.03 5.27
C MET A 324 -13.27 22.97 6.49
N LYS A 325 -13.07 24.27 6.28
CA LYS A 325 -13.19 25.31 7.33
C LYS A 325 -14.63 25.74 7.58
N ALA A 326 -15.48 25.74 6.55
CA ALA A 326 -16.84 26.24 6.62
C ALA A 326 -17.91 25.14 6.75
N ARG A 327 -17.57 23.91 6.38
CA ARG A 327 -18.48 22.76 6.26
C ARG A 327 -17.93 21.50 6.92
N SER A 328 -18.87 20.63 7.26
CA SER A 328 -18.66 19.23 7.59
C SER A 328 -19.31 18.37 6.52
N PHE A 329 -18.73 17.19 6.28
CA PHE A 329 -19.15 16.26 5.22
C PHE A 329 -19.73 14.99 5.83
N LEU A 330 -20.57 14.30 5.06
CA LEU A 330 -21.06 12.96 5.39
C LEU A 330 -19.89 11.99 5.54
N ILE A 331 -19.80 11.28 6.66
CA ILE A 331 -18.78 10.25 6.89
C ILE A 331 -19.43 8.90 6.59
N ALA A 332 -18.96 8.22 5.55
CA ALA A 332 -19.60 7.00 5.05
C ALA A 332 -19.69 5.85 6.07
N GLU A 333 -18.83 5.84 7.10
CA GLU A 333 -18.86 4.88 8.21
C GLU A 333 -19.87 5.23 9.32
N ALA A 334 -20.10 6.53 9.59
CA ALA A 334 -21.02 6.98 10.65
C ALA A 334 -22.45 7.26 10.17
N ASP A 335 -22.60 7.61 8.89
CA ASP A 335 -23.85 8.12 8.34
C ASP A 335 -24.57 7.07 7.48
N PRO A 336 -25.86 6.79 7.74
CA PRO A 336 -26.66 6.02 6.80
C PRO A 336 -26.91 6.86 5.54
N PHE A 337 -26.40 6.41 4.40
CA PHE A 337 -26.69 7.00 3.09
C PHE A 337 -27.43 5.99 2.20
N VAL A 338 -28.27 6.53 1.31
CA VAL A 338 -28.94 5.76 0.24
C VAL A 338 -28.28 6.17 -1.07
N VAL A 339 -27.80 5.19 -1.83
CA VAL A 339 -27.20 5.35 -3.17
C VAL A 339 -28.26 5.12 -4.25
#